data_AF-A0A621V3V2-F1
#
_entry.id   AF-A0A621V3V2-F1
#
_cell.length_a   1.000
_cell.length_b   1.000
_cell.length_c   1.000
_cell.angle_alpha   90.00
_cell.angle_beta   90.00
_cell.angle_gamma   90.00
#
_symmetry.space_group_name_H-M   'P 1'
#
loop_
_entity.id
_entity.type
_entity.pdbx_description
1 polymer ?
#
loop_
_entity_poly.entity_id
_entity_poly.type
_entity_poly.pdbx_seq_one_letter_code
_entity_poly.pdbx_strand_id
1 'polypeptide(L)'
;GINSFYDHDISGGNRRIGLGVEAWGNYIQLSANSYFRLNNWQQSRDFSDYNERPANGFDIRANAWLPSFPQLGGKLVYEQYFGNHVALQDNHTLQKNPYSLTAGLNYTPFPLLTLGIDQQFGKGGNNDTQLSLQLTYRPGSSWESQINPSSVSGIRQMSENRYNLVERNNNFIFEYKKQDLISITLSKDEISGPENSIHLVSGQVKSKYELSQILWDSDKYISAGGRVSVVNNKNFNLTLPAYKTNGTPGESVEEANTYNINFVATDKKGNKSNSATLKVIVTSSGHSA
;
A
#
# COMPACT_ATOMS: atom_id res chain seq x y z
N GLY A 1 30.06 8.04 11.38
CA GLY A 1 29.06 8.62 12.29
C GLY A 1 27.96 7.62 12.56
N ILE A 2 27.22 7.82 13.64
CA ILE A 2 25.90 7.20 13.86
C ILE A 2 24.92 8.31 14.20
N ASN A 3 23.67 8.19 13.76
CA ASN A 3 22.63 9.18 14.01
C ASN A 3 21.26 8.51 14.21
N SER A 4 20.35 9.23 14.85
CA SER A 4 18.95 8.83 15.00
C SER A 4 18.03 10.03 14.84
N PHE A 5 16.85 9.80 14.26
CA PHE A 5 15.87 10.83 13.96
C PHE A 5 14.48 10.38 14.37
N TYR A 6 13.72 11.29 14.96
CA TYR A 6 12.28 11.18 15.10
C TYR A 6 11.63 12.05 14.04
N ASP A 7 10.96 11.43 13.07
CA ASP A 7 10.22 12.14 12.04
C ASP A 7 8.73 12.20 12.42
N HIS A 8 8.14 13.39 12.29
CA HIS A 8 6.72 13.59 12.48
C HIS A 8 6.11 14.37 11.32
N ASP A 9 5.21 13.72 10.60
CA ASP A 9 4.36 14.37 9.62
C ASP A 9 3.14 14.94 10.34
N ILE A 10 3.17 16.25 10.60
CA ILE A 10 2.15 16.98 11.36
C ILE A 10 0.80 16.93 10.64
N SER A 11 0.81 16.97 9.31
CA SER A 11 -0.40 17.07 8.50
C SER A 11 -1.23 15.77 8.51
N GLY A 12 -0.61 14.60 8.57
CA GLY A 12 -1.31 13.31 8.67
C GLY A 12 -1.18 12.62 10.01
N GLY A 13 -0.40 13.16 10.94
CA GLY A 13 -0.16 12.55 12.25
C GLY A 13 0.78 11.33 12.22
N ASN A 14 1.46 11.06 11.09
CA ASN A 14 2.35 9.90 10.96
C ASN A 14 3.68 10.10 11.70
N ARG A 15 4.26 9.01 12.19
CA ARG A 15 5.47 9.02 13.02
C ARG A 15 6.41 7.90 12.62
N ARG A 16 7.71 8.20 12.55
CA ARG A 16 8.75 7.26 12.15
C ARG A 16 10.03 7.52 12.94
N ILE A 17 10.79 6.46 13.19
CA ILE A 17 12.16 6.56 13.68
C ILE A 17 13.13 6.18 12.55
N GLY A 18 14.15 7.00 12.35
CA GLY A 18 15.26 6.75 11.43
C GLY A 18 16.54 6.45 12.19
N LEU A 19 17.30 5.47 11.73
CA LEU A 19 18.64 5.15 12.25
C LEU A 19 19.64 5.17 11.11
N GLY A 20 20.75 5.88 11.26
CA GLY A 20 21.74 6.07 10.20
C GLY A 20 23.17 5.76 10.65
N VAL A 21 23.97 5.28 9.70
CA VAL A 21 25.41 5.09 9.84
C VAL A 21 26.13 5.78 8.68
N GLU A 22 27.32 6.31 8.96
CA GLU A 22 28.09 7.13 8.02
C GLU A 22 29.56 6.70 8.00
N ALA A 23 30.12 6.58 6.79
CA ALA A 23 31.55 6.39 6.55
C ALA A 23 32.01 7.44 5.53
N TRP A 24 32.61 8.53 6.01
CA TRP A 24 33.02 9.66 5.18
C TRP A 24 34.54 9.70 5.03
N GLY A 25 35.00 10.35 3.97
CA GLY A 25 36.40 10.54 3.59
C GLY A 25 36.59 11.91 2.98
N ASN A 26 37.83 12.22 2.57
CA ASN A 26 38.04 13.36 1.68
C ASN A 26 37.37 13.05 0.34
N TYR A 27 36.52 13.96 -0.14
CA TYR A 27 35.79 13.87 -1.41
C TYR A 27 34.81 12.70 -1.54
N ILE A 28 34.48 11.98 -0.45
CA ILE A 28 33.51 10.88 -0.49
C ILE A 28 32.68 10.82 0.80
N GLN A 29 31.39 10.58 0.65
CA GLN A 29 30.45 10.39 1.75
C GLN A 29 29.57 9.18 1.47
N LEU A 30 29.68 8.16 2.32
CA LEU A 30 28.80 7.00 2.31
C LEU A 30 27.88 7.06 3.52
N SER A 31 26.61 6.75 3.31
CA SER A 31 25.62 6.61 4.39
C SER A 31 24.65 5.47 4.11
N ALA A 32 24.15 4.86 5.17
CA ALA A 32 23.07 3.90 5.11
C ALA A 32 22.05 4.24 6.21
N ASN A 33 20.78 4.28 5.84
CA ASN A 33 19.70 4.69 6.73
C ASN A 33 18.59 3.63 6.73
N SER A 34 18.05 3.32 7.90
CA SER A 34 16.88 2.47 8.06
C SER A 34 15.73 3.27 8.66
N TYR A 35 14.51 2.99 8.19
CA TYR A 35 13.30 3.72 8.55
C TYR A 35 12.23 2.78 9.08
N PHE A 36 11.72 3.09 10.28
CA PHE A 36 10.77 2.25 10.99
C PHE A 36 9.55 3.05 11.43
N ARG A 37 8.36 2.63 11.01
CA ARG A 37 7.09 3.24 11.45
C ARG A 37 6.91 3.15 12.97
N LEU A 38 6.31 4.17 13.55
CA LEU A 38 5.93 4.19 14.97
C LEU A 38 4.41 4.15 15.18
N ASN A 39 3.61 4.46 14.15
CA ASN A 39 2.16 4.37 14.18
C ASN A 39 1.63 3.29 13.21
N ASN A 40 0.40 2.86 13.45
CA ASN A 40 -0.34 1.92 12.62
C ASN A 40 -1.23 2.64 11.59
N TRP A 41 -1.97 1.84 10.82
CA TRP A 41 -2.97 2.31 9.87
C TRP A 41 -3.91 3.34 10.46
N GLN A 42 -4.08 4.43 9.73
CA GLN A 42 -5.01 5.51 10.05
C GLN A 42 -5.60 6.06 8.75
N GLN A 43 -6.69 6.81 8.84
CA GLN A 43 -7.35 7.38 7.66
C GLN A 43 -6.34 8.14 6.80
N SER A 44 -6.26 7.80 5.51
CA SER A 44 -5.41 8.51 4.57
C SER A 44 -5.97 9.89 4.26
N ARG A 45 -5.08 10.87 4.10
CA ARG A 45 -5.45 12.20 3.60
C ARG A 45 -5.48 12.25 2.07
N ASP A 46 -4.61 11.46 1.44
CA ASP A 46 -4.37 11.51 -0.01
C ASP A 46 -5.43 10.70 -0.77
N PHE A 47 -5.94 9.62 -0.15
CA PHE A 47 -6.90 8.71 -0.74
C PHE A 47 -8.15 8.54 0.12
N SER A 48 -9.30 8.94 -0.42
CA SER A 48 -10.60 8.60 0.16
C SER A 48 -10.76 7.09 0.26
N ASP A 49 -11.25 6.59 1.39
CA ASP A 49 -11.51 5.15 1.63
C ASP A 49 -10.27 4.26 1.75
N TYR A 50 -9.11 4.88 1.96
CA TYR A 50 -7.87 4.17 2.28
C TYR A 50 -7.36 4.58 3.65
N ASN A 51 -6.62 3.68 4.26
CA ASN A 51 -5.72 4.00 5.35
C ASN A 51 -4.30 4.19 4.82
N GLU A 52 -3.52 5.04 5.49
CA GLU A 52 -2.09 5.22 5.27
C GLU A 52 -1.29 4.91 6.54
N ARG A 53 -0.01 4.60 6.36
CA ARG A 53 1.00 4.56 7.43
C ARG A 53 2.40 4.66 6.80
N PRO A 54 3.45 5.02 7.56
CA PRO A 54 4.81 5.00 7.04
C PRO A 54 5.20 3.57 6.61
N ALA A 55 5.77 3.45 5.41
CA ALA A 55 6.40 2.23 4.96
C ALA A 55 7.75 2.07 5.66
N ASN A 56 8.04 0.85 6.12
CA ASN A 56 9.40 0.55 6.57
C ASN A 56 10.30 0.40 5.34
N GLY A 57 11.56 0.79 5.46
CA GLY A 57 12.51 0.71 4.36
C GLY A 57 13.91 1.08 4.78
N PHE A 58 14.81 1.10 3.81
CA PHE A 58 16.17 1.57 3.98
C PHE A 58 16.67 2.23 2.71
N ASP A 59 17.75 3.00 2.86
CA ASP A 59 18.53 3.48 1.74
C ASP A 59 20.04 3.38 1.98
N ILE A 60 20.78 3.37 0.87
CA ILE A 60 22.24 3.50 0.83
C ILE A 60 22.54 4.64 -0.12
N ARG A 61 23.37 5.59 0.33
CA ARG A 61 23.71 6.81 -0.42
C ARG A 61 25.22 6.95 -0.51
N ALA A 62 25.69 7.32 -1.70
CA ALA A 62 27.08 7.66 -1.97
C ALA A 62 27.14 9.00 -2.69
N ASN A 63 27.84 9.96 -2.10
CA ASN A 63 28.21 11.22 -2.74
C ASN A 63 29.73 11.26 -2.91
N ALA A 64 30.21 11.66 -4.08
CA ALA A 64 31.65 11.80 -4.34
C ALA A 64 31.94 13.03 -5.21
N TRP A 65 33.10 13.64 -5.04
CA TRP A 65 33.53 14.82 -5.79
C TRP A 65 34.88 14.58 -6.46
N LEU A 66 35.11 15.18 -7.63
CA LEU A 66 36.39 15.05 -8.32
C LEU A 66 37.47 15.84 -7.56
N PRO A 67 38.58 15.23 -7.11
CA PRO A 67 39.63 15.97 -6.39
C PRO A 67 40.28 17.08 -7.24
N SER A 68 40.40 16.85 -8.55
CA SER A 68 40.92 17.83 -9.51
C SER A 68 39.91 18.92 -9.88
N PHE A 69 38.62 18.70 -9.61
CA PHE A 69 37.54 19.64 -9.92
C PHE A 69 36.40 19.52 -8.88
N PRO A 70 36.62 19.99 -7.63
CA PRO A 70 35.77 19.69 -6.48
C PRO A 70 34.37 20.35 -6.52
N GLN A 71 34.17 21.24 -7.48
CA GLN A 71 32.88 21.82 -7.81
C GLN A 71 31.93 20.76 -8.40
N LEU A 72 32.43 19.73 -9.09
CA LEU A 72 31.62 18.67 -9.68
C LEU A 72 31.57 17.44 -8.78
N GLY A 73 30.35 16.99 -8.50
CA GLY A 73 30.07 15.79 -7.72
C GLY A 73 29.09 14.84 -8.41
N GLY A 74 29.19 13.57 -8.06
CA GLY A 74 28.26 12.51 -8.40
C GLY A 74 27.52 12.01 -7.16
N LYS A 75 26.30 11.55 -7.38
CA LYS A 75 25.41 10.99 -6.35
C LYS A 75 24.85 9.66 -6.84
N LEU A 76 24.85 8.65 -5.96
CA LEU A 76 24.18 7.38 -6.18
C LEU A 76 23.35 7.05 -4.94
N VAL A 77 22.08 6.71 -5.14
CA VAL A 77 21.17 6.31 -4.05
C VAL A 77 20.44 5.04 -4.45
N TYR A 78 20.41 4.06 -3.58
CA TYR A 78 19.51 2.91 -3.67
C TYR A 78 18.54 2.96 -2.49
N GLU A 79 17.24 2.88 -2.75
CA GLU A 79 16.20 2.81 -1.70
C GLU A 79 15.29 1.62 -1.94
N GLN A 80 14.86 0.96 -0.85
CA GLN A 80 13.90 -0.14 -0.87
C GLN A 80 12.92 0.01 0.30
N TYR A 81 11.63 -0.11 -0.01
CA TYR A 81 10.56 -0.06 0.98
C TYR A 81 9.71 -1.32 0.92
N PHE A 82 9.02 -1.62 2.02
CA PHE A 82 8.27 -2.87 2.21
C PHE A 82 6.80 -2.61 2.49
N GLY A 83 5.93 -3.36 1.81
CA GLY A 83 4.48 -3.24 1.88
C GLY A 83 3.79 -3.74 0.61
N ASN A 84 2.46 -3.88 0.67
CA ASN A 84 1.68 -4.35 -0.48
C ASN A 84 1.37 -3.24 -1.48
N HIS A 85 1.15 -2.02 -1.00
CA HIS A 85 0.79 -0.86 -1.83
C HIS A 85 1.58 0.36 -1.34
N VAL A 86 2.85 0.44 -1.70
CA VAL A 86 3.77 1.50 -1.28
C VAL A 86 3.93 2.53 -2.40
N ALA A 87 3.87 3.82 -2.04
CA ALA A 87 4.06 4.96 -2.93
C ALA A 87 5.50 5.48 -2.84
N LEU A 88 6.44 4.85 -3.56
CA LEU A 88 7.85 5.26 -3.54
C LEU A 88 8.15 6.45 -4.45
N GLN A 89 7.50 6.52 -5.61
CA GLN A 89 7.82 7.52 -6.64
C GLN A 89 6.77 8.61 -6.67
N ASP A 90 5.51 8.22 -6.80
CA ASP A 90 4.36 9.10 -6.66
C ASP A 90 3.24 8.37 -5.89
N ASN A 91 2.18 9.11 -5.56
CA ASN A 91 1.02 8.56 -4.87
C ASN A 91 0.06 7.81 -5.83
N HIS A 92 0.20 7.93 -7.14
CA HIS A 92 -0.68 7.29 -8.12
C HIS A 92 -0.26 5.86 -8.51
N THR A 93 1.00 5.49 -8.28
CA THR A 93 1.61 4.22 -8.66
C THR A 93 2.01 3.40 -7.44
N LEU A 94 1.01 2.74 -6.84
CA LEU A 94 1.23 1.88 -5.68
C LEU A 94 1.85 0.55 -6.07
N GLN A 95 2.95 0.18 -5.41
CA GLN A 95 3.70 -1.02 -5.75
C GLN A 95 3.95 -1.93 -4.54
N LYS A 96 4.06 -3.24 -4.79
CA LYS A 96 4.50 -4.21 -3.80
C LYS A 96 6.03 -4.21 -3.69
N ASN A 97 6.52 -3.93 -2.48
CA ASN A 97 7.95 -3.86 -2.13
C ASN A 97 8.78 -3.12 -3.20
N PRO A 98 8.54 -1.81 -3.44
CA PRO A 98 9.25 -1.06 -4.47
C PRO A 98 10.70 -0.76 -4.08
N TYR A 99 11.53 -0.61 -5.12
CA TYR A 99 12.87 -0.07 -5.02
C TYR A 99 13.07 1.03 -6.06
N SER A 100 14.09 1.86 -5.83
CA SER A 100 14.58 2.80 -6.81
C SER A 100 16.09 2.94 -6.76
N LEU A 101 16.70 3.20 -7.92
CA LEU A 101 18.09 3.61 -8.07
C LEU A 101 18.11 5.04 -8.60
N THR A 102 18.77 5.96 -7.89
CA THR A 102 18.96 7.34 -8.33
C THR A 102 20.42 7.58 -8.67
N ALA A 103 20.69 8.08 -9.87
CA ALA A 103 22.00 8.57 -10.28
C ALA A 103 21.91 10.07 -10.55
N GLY A 104 22.84 10.83 -9.98
CA GLY A 104 22.79 12.28 -10.02
C GLY A 104 24.15 12.95 -10.21
N LEU A 105 24.12 14.16 -10.74
CA LEU A 105 25.26 15.06 -10.85
C LEU A 105 24.94 16.37 -10.13
N ASN A 106 25.93 16.91 -9.43
CA ASN A 106 25.83 18.20 -8.76
C ASN A 106 27.02 19.10 -9.06
N TYR A 107 26.75 20.41 -9.12
CA TYR A 107 27.73 21.46 -9.37
C TYR A 107 27.62 22.55 -8.30
N THR A 108 28.72 22.75 -7.56
CA THR A 108 28.85 23.76 -6.51
C THR A 108 29.84 24.83 -6.97
N PRO A 109 29.39 25.94 -7.60
CA PRO A 109 30.30 27.00 -8.06
C PRO A 109 31.06 27.67 -6.91
N PHE A 110 30.43 27.80 -5.75
CA PHE A 110 30.99 28.30 -4.50
C PHE A 110 30.24 27.67 -3.31
N PRO A 111 30.82 27.60 -2.10
CA PRO A 111 30.28 26.78 -1.00
C PRO A 111 28.80 27.00 -0.62
N LEU A 112 28.30 28.23 -0.81
CA LEU A 112 26.91 28.58 -0.49
C LEU A 112 25.88 27.97 -1.46
N LEU A 113 26.24 27.67 -2.71
CA LEU A 113 25.27 27.26 -3.74
C LEU A 113 25.64 25.92 -4.35
N THR A 114 24.69 24.98 -4.40
CA THR A 114 24.80 23.74 -5.17
C THR A 114 23.60 23.59 -6.09
N LEU A 115 23.86 23.25 -7.34
CA LEU A 115 22.88 22.88 -8.35
C LEU A 115 22.95 21.38 -8.57
N GLY A 116 21.82 20.71 -8.81
CA GLY A 116 21.81 19.26 -9.04
C GLY A 116 20.78 18.81 -10.04
N ILE A 117 21.08 17.71 -10.72
CA ILE A 117 20.17 16.95 -11.56
C ILE A 117 20.26 15.47 -11.17
N ASP A 118 19.11 14.88 -10.82
CA ASP A 118 19.00 13.49 -10.40
C ASP A 118 18.06 12.77 -11.37
N GLN A 119 18.45 11.57 -11.81
CA GLN A 119 17.59 10.63 -12.53
C GLN A 119 17.29 9.44 -11.63
N GLN A 120 16.02 9.26 -11.26
CA GLN A 120 15.54 8.15 -10.46
C GLN A 120 14.89 7.09 -11.36
N PHE A 121 15.32 5.84 -11.20
CA PHE A 121 14.82 4.67 -11.90
C PHE A 121 14.12 3.76 -10.90
N GLY A 122 12.81 3.63 -11.03
CA GLY A 122 11.96 2.82 -10.18
C GLY A 122 11.65 1.45 -10.79
N LYS A 123 11.16 0.55 -9.93
CA LYS A 123 10.59 -0.72 -10.37
C LYS A 123 9.43 -0.49 -11.36
N GLY A 124 9.38 -1.32 -12.41
CA GLY A 124 8.33 -1.25 -13.44
C GLY A 124 8.60 -0.24 -14.56
N GLY A 125 9.81 0.36 -14.62
CA GLY A 125 10.16 1.33 -15.67
C GLY A 125 9.70 2.76 -15.38
N ASN A 126 9.23 3.02 -14.17
CA ASN A 126 8.89 4.37 -13.73
C ASN A 126 10.17 5.19 -13.54
N ASN A 127 10.26 6.31 -14.24
CA ASN A 127 11.44 7.16 -14.24
C ASN A 127 11.04 8.59 -13.85
N ASP A 128 11.86 9.24 -13.02
CA ASP A 128 11.65 10.64 -12.62
C ASP A 128 12.96 11.42 -12.74
N THR A 129 12.87 12.68 -13.16
CA THR A 129 14.00 13.58 -13.33
C THR A 129 13.81 14.78 -12.42
N GLN A 130 14.73 14.98 -11.48
CA GLN A 130 14.62 16.01 -10.45
C GLN A 130 15.71 17.05 -10.63
N LEU A 131 15.33 18.33 -10.61
CA LEU A 131 16.25 19.46 -10.58
C LEU A 131 16.26 20.04 -9.16
N SER A 132 17.45 20.36 -8.65
CA SER A 132 17.62 20.88 -7.30
C SER A 132 18.50 22.14 -7.26
N LEU A 133 18.13 23.04 -6.36
CA LEU A 133 18.92 24.20 -5.95
C LEU A 133 19.03 24.15 -4.43
N GLN A 134 20.25 24.13 -3.91
CA GLN A 134 20.54 24.07 -2.48
C GLN A 134 21.37 25.28 -2.07
N LEU A 135 20.96 25.93 -0.98
CA LEU A 135 21.71 26.99 -0.31
C LEU A 135 22.25 26.48 1.04
N THR A 136 23.56 26.47 1.21
CA THR A 136 24.25 25.95 2.40
C THR A 136 24.97 27.07 3.13
N TYR A 137 24.37 27.58 4.20
CA TYR A 137 25.00 28.58 5.05
C TYR A 137 25.81 27.95 6.18
N ARG A 138 27.02 28.45 6.42
CA ARG A 138 27.93 27.97 7.47
C ARG A 138 28.18 29.06 8.51
N PRO A 139 27.46 29.04 9.65
CA PRO A 139 27.71 29.98 10.73
C PRO A 139 29.17 29.93 11.20
N GLY A 140 29.76 31.10 11.44
CA GLY A 140 31.16 31.23 11.87
C GLY A 140 32.19 31.28 10.73
N SER A 141 31.82 30.91 9.50
CA SER A 141 32.63 31.21 8.32
C SER A 141 32.41 32.65 7.86
N SER A 142 33.46 33.28 7.29
CA SER A 142 33.30 34.58 6.65
C SER A 142 32.31 34.49 5.48
N TRP A 143 31.65 35.59 5.15
CA TRP A 143 30.80 35.64 3.96
C TRP A 143 31.63 35.39 2.69
N GLU A 144 32.82 35.98 2.61
CA GLU A 144 33.74 35.85 1.47
C GLU A 144 34.11 34.39 1.18
N SER A 145 34.41 33.57 2.19
CA SER A 145 34.73 32.15 1.95
C SER A 145 33.53 31.36 1.41
N GLN A 146 32.30 31.77 1.74
CA GLN A 146 31.09 31.07 1.32
C GLN A 146 30.70 31.36 -0.13
N ILE A 147 31.12 32.50 -0.69
CA ILE A 147 30.87 32.90 -2.08
C ILE A 147 32.10 32.80 -2.99
N ASN A 148 33.24 32.33 -2.47
CA ASN A 148 34.48 32.19 -3.22
C ASN A 148 34.64 30.77 -3.82
N PRO A 149 34.76 30.63 -5.15
CA PRO A 149 34.94 29.32 -5.81
C PRO A 149 36.16 28.52 -5.35
N SER A 150 37.23 29.19 -4.90
CA SER A 150 38.44 28.53 -4.40
C SER A 150 38.22 27.81 -3.07
N SER A 151 37.18 28.19 -2.32
CA SER A 151 36.85 27.58 -1.02
C SER A 151 36.12 26.23 -1.16
N VAL A 152 35.73 25.83 -2.37
CA VAL A 152 34.97 24.57 -2.59
C VAL A 152 35.80 23.33 -2.27
N SER A 153 37.11 23.33 -2.52
CA SER A 153 37.96 22.18 -2.16
C SER A 153 37.92 21.89 -0.66
N GLY A 154 37.98 22.95 0.17
CA GLY A 154 37.95 22.83 1.63
C GLY A 154 36.70 22.12 2.11
N ILE A 155 35.52 22.44 1.56
CA ILE A 155 34.25 21.87 1.99
C ILE A 155 34.08 20.37 1.65
N ARG A 156 34.96 19.80 0.82
CA ARG A 156 34.98 18.36 0.50
C ARG A 156 35.93 17.56 1.38
N GLN A 157 36.74 18.23 2.21
CA GLN A 157 37.66 17.58 3.13
C GLN A 157 36.98 17.24 4.45
N MET A 158 37.51 16.24 5.15
CA MET A 158 36.94 15.74 6.41
C MET A 158 36.79 16.83 7.49
N SER A 159 37.75 17.77 7.57
CA SER A 159 37.76 18.85 8.56
C SER A 159 36.52 19.75 8.48
N GLU A 160 35.98 19.91 7.28
CA GLU A 160 34.84 20.78 6.99
C GLU A 160 33.55 20.02 6.76
N ASN A 161 33.63 18.85 6.13
CA ASN A 161 32.45 18.05 5.80
C ASN A 161 31.80 17.41 7.04
N ARG A 162 32.50 17.38 8.18
CA ARG A 162 31.98 16.93 9.49
C ARG A 162 30.77 17.71 10.00
N TYR A 163 30.50 18.88 9.44
CA TYR A 163 29.34 19.72 9.77
C TYR A 163 28.21 19.59 8.76
N ASN A 164 28.36 18.77 7.72
CA ASN A 164 27.29 18.54 6.76
C ASN A 164 26.07 17.94 7.46
N LEU A 165 24.90 18.26 6.91
CA LEU A 165 23.66 17.60 7.30
C LEU A 165 23.76 16.10 7.03
N VAL A 166 23.00 15.32 7.79
CA VAL A 166 22.91 13.87 7.58
C VAL A 166 22.28 13.59 6.22
N GLU A 167 22.94 12.76 5.43
CA GLU A 167 22.43 12.26 4.15
C GLU A 167 21.38 11.17 4.38
N ARG A 168 20.10 11.54 4.28
CA ARG A 168 18.94 10.66 4.49
C ARG A 168 17.71 11.15 3.73
N ASN A 169 16.67 10.32 3.65
CA ASN A 169 15.35 10.71 3.18
C ASN A 169 14.51 11.26 4.34
N ASN A 170 14.38 12.59 4.40
CA ASN A 170 13.55 13.27 5.40
C ASN A 170 12.05 13.19 5.08
N ASN A 171 11.67 12.76 3.87
CA ASN A 171 10.29 12.61 3.48
C ASN A 171 9.76 11.22 3.87
N PHE A 172 8.46 11.17 4.13
CA PHE A 172 7.77 9.90 4.38
C PHE A 172 7.46 9.21 3.06
N ILE A 173 7.81 7.92 3.00
CA ILE A 173 7.24 7.00 2.03
C ILE A 173 6.09 6.27 2.71
N PHE A 174 4.91 6.30 2.10
CA PHE A 174 3.70 5.73 2.68
C PHE A 174 3.35 4.38 2.05
N GLU A 175 2.80 3.49 2.88
CA GLU A 175 2.03 2.32 2.45
C GLU A 175 0.54 2.64 2.62
N TYR A 176 -0.28 2.16 1.69
CA TYR A 176 -1.72 2.34 1.69
C TYR A 176 -2.47 1.01 1.80
N LYS A 177 -3.65 1.04 2.42
CA LYS A 177 -4.55 -0.11 2.50
C LYS A 177 -5.99 0.34 2.28
N LYS A 178 -6.65 -0.24 1.27
CA LYS A 178 -8.08 -0.02 1.03
C LYS A 178 -8.88 -0.46 2.28
N GLN A 179 -9.81 0.36 2.71
CA GLN A 179 -10.69 0.04 3.83
C GLN A 179 -11.76 -0.98 3.43
N ASP A 180 -12.22 -1.76 4.40
CA ASP A 180 -13.40 -2.62 4.23
C ASP A 180 -14.65 -1.75 4.37
N LEU A 181 -15.16 -1.27 3.24
CA LEU A 181 -16.25 -0.28 3.20
C LEU A 181 -17.64 -0.90 3.23
N ILE A 182 -17.73 -2.19 2.94
CA ILE A 182 -18.98 -2.95 2.90
C ILE A 182 -18.72 -4.38 3.36
N SER A 183 -19.62 -4.92 4.18
CA SER A 183 -19.61 -6.31 4.64
C SER A 183 -21.02 -6.88 4.60
N ILE A 184 -21.14 -8.17 4.29
CA ILE A 184 -22.40 -8.91 4.32
C ILE A 184 -22.30 -10.12 5.25
N THR A 185 -23.36 -10.35 6.00
CA THR A 185 -23.64 -11.60 6.70
C THR A 185 -25.05 -12.04 6.32
N LEU A 186 -25.33 -13.33 6.28
CA LEU A 186 -26.68 -13.81 6.02
C LEU A 186 -27.45 -13.96 7.33
N SER A 187 -28.78 -13.87 7.27
CA SER A 187 -29.65 -14.18 8.42
C SER A 187 -29.54 -15.64 8.85
N LYS A 188 -29.08 -16.50 7.95
CA LYS A 188 -28.88 -17.94 8.12
C LYS A 188 -27.70 -18.36 7.25
N ASP A 189 -26.81 -19.17 7.81
CA ASP A 189 -25.68 -19.75 7.06
C ASP A 189 -26.04 -21.13 6.49
N GLU A 190 -27.11 -21.74 7.01
CA GLU A 190 -27.68 -22.99 6.51
C GLU A 190 -29.22 -22.92 6.47
N ILE A 191 -29.82 -23.47 5.42
CA ILE A 191 -31.23 -23.82 5.36
C ILE A 191 -31.36 -25.31 5.03
N SER A 192 -32.27 -25.98 5.72
CA SER A 192 -32.65 -27.37 5.47
C SER A 192 -34.16 -27.46 5.42
N GLY A 193 -34.69 -28.15 4.42
CA GLY A 193 -36.14 -28.28 4.26
C GLY A 193 -36.56 -29.20 3.13
N PRO A 194 -37.85 -29.55 3.07
CA PRO A 194 -38.39 -30.40 2.01
C PRO A 194 -38.18 -29.78 0.62
N GLU A 195 -38.10 -30.62 -0.41
CA GLU A 195 -38.15 -30.18 -1.80
C GLU A 195 -39.30 -29.21 -2.07
N ASN A 196 -39.08 -28.23 -2.96
CA ASN A 196 -40.03 -27.17 -3.33
C ASN A 196 -40.48 -26.23 -2.19
N SER A 197 -40.01 -26.42 -0.95
CA SER A 197 -40.26 -25.48 0.13
C SER A 197 -39.59 -24.13 -0.13
N ILE A 198 -40.17 -23.07 0.43
CA ILE A 198 -39.70 -21.69 0.25
C ILE A 198 -39.10 -21.19 1.55
N HIS A 199 -37.85 -20.74 1.50
CA HIS A 199 -37.13 -20.20 2.64
C HIS A 199 -36.75 -18.74 2.39
N LEU A 200 -37.13 -17.87 3.31
CA LEU A 200 -36.68 -16.48 3.33
C LEU A 200 -35.26 -16.40 3.91
N VAL A 201 -34.35 -15.77 3.15
CA VAL A 201 -32.99 -15.45 3.56
C VAL A 201 -32.76 -13.96 3.37
N SER A 202 -32.14 -13.31 4.35
CA SER A 202 -31.89 -11.87 4.35
C SER A 202 -30.40 -11.58 4.46
N GLY A 203 -29.88 -10.71 3.59
CA GLY A 203 -28.52 -10.17 3.67
C GLY A 203 -28.44 -8.99 4.64
N GLN A 204 -27.74 -9.19 5.74
CA GLN A 204 -27.38 -8.14 6.69
C GLN A 204 -26.12 -7.41 6.20
N VAL A 205 -26.34 -6.27 5.54
CA VAL A 205 -25.25 -5.45 4.99
C VAL A 205 -24.92 -4.29 5.91
N LYS A 206 -23.65 -4.15 6.28
CA LYS A 206 -23.06 -2.91 6.82
C LYS A 206 -22.26 -2.25 5.72
N SER A 207 -22.53 -0.99 5.40
CA SER A 207 -21.79 -0.26 4.37
C SER A 207 -21.65 1.21 4.72
N LYS A 208 -20.51 1.80 4.36
CA LYS A 208 -20.27 3.24 4.43
C LYS A 208 -21.14 4.02 3.43
N TYR A 209 -21.38 3.43 2.26
CA TYR A 209 -22.20 4.00 1.20
C TYR A 209 -23.53 3.25 1.08
N GLU A 210 -24.48 3.83 0.34
CA GLU A 210 -25.78 3.20 0.14
C GLU A 210 -25.63 1.87 -0.63
N LEU A 211 -26.33 0.83 -0.16
CA LEU A 211 -26.38 -0.47 -0.84
C LEU A 211 -27.01 -0.31 -2.23
N SER A 212 -26.35 -0.84 -3.26
CA SER A 212 -26.90 -0.92 -4.61
C SER A 212 -27.68 -2.23 -4.78
N GLN A 213 -27.01 -3.36 -4.59
CA GLN A 213 -27.59 -4.69 -4.76
C GLN A 213 -26.79 -5.76 -4.03
N ILE A 214 -27.37 -6.95 -3.90
CA ILE A 214 -26.67 -8.17 -3.51
C ILE A 214 -26.72 -9.11 -4.73
N LEU A 215 -25.55 -9.58 -5.15
CA LEU A 215 -25.40 -10.56 -6.21
C LEU A 215 -25.18 -11.93 -5.59
N TRP A 216 -25.59 -12.99 -6.29
CA TRP A 216 -25.36 -14.35 -5.84
C TRP A 216 -24.93 -15.26 -6.99
N ASP A 217 -24.08 -16.23 -6.68
CA ASP A 217 -23.73 -17.33 -7.57
C ASP A 217 -24.55 -18.56 -7.17
N SER A 218 -25.50 -18.94 -8.04
CA SER A 218 -26.45 -20.02 -7.81
C SER A 218 -26.62 -20.94 -9.02
N ASP A 219 -25.66 -20.99 -9.94
CA ASP A 219 -25.83 -21.70 -11.23
C ASP A 219 -26.12 -23.20 -11.01
N LYS A 220 -25.39 -23.84 -10.09
CA LYS A 220 -25.64 -25.25 -9.72
C LYS A 220 -27.02 -25.45 -9.08
N TYR A 221 -27.45 -24.50 -8.26
CA TYR A 221 -28.73 -24.55 -7.57
C TYR A 221 -29.91 -24.39 -8.54
N ILE A 222 -29.81 -23.44 -9.47
CA ILE A 222 -30.81 -23.19 -10.51
C ILE A 222 -30.86 -24.36 -11.51
N SER A 223 -29.70 -24.91 -11.89
CA SER A 223 -29.63 -26.09 -12.78
C SER A 223 -30.28 -27.34 -12.18
N ALA A 224 -30.34 -27.44 -10.85
CA ALA A 224 -31.06 -28.49 -10.15
C ALA A 224 -32.58 -28.24 -10.04
N GLY A 225 -33.08 -27.12 -10.54
CA GLY A 225 -34.50 -26.71 -10.45
C GLY A 225 -34.82 -25.77 -9.29
N GLY A 226 -33.82 -25.35 -8.51
CA GLY A 226 -33.98 -24.36 -7.45
C GLY A 226 -34.27 -22.98 -8.03
N ARG A 227 -34.90 -22.10 -7.24
CA ARG A 227 -35.18 -20.72 -7.66
C ARG A 227 -34.79 -19.74 -6.57
N VAL A 228 -34.19 -18.61 -6.98
CA VAL A 228 -33.90 -17.47 -6.09
C VAL A 228 -34.73 -16.29 -6.60
N SER A 229 -35.66 -15.81 -5.78
CA SER A 229 -36.52 -14.68 -6.11
C SER A 229 -36.26 -13.51 -5.17
N VAL A 230 -36.05 -12.33 -5.76
CA VAL A 230 -35.77 -11.10 -5.00
C VAL A 230 -37.07 -10.55 -4.45
N VAL A 231 -37.17 -10.45 -3.12
CA VAL A 231 -38.28 -9.77 -2.45
C VAL A 231 -37.98 -8.27 -2.36
N ASN A 232 -36.76 -7.93 -1.98
CA ASN A 232 -36.22 -6.59 -2.04
C ASN A 232 -34.69 -6.66 -2.09
N ASN A 233 -34.03 -5.51 -2.05
CA ASN A 233 -32.58 -5.33 -2.12
C ASN A 233 -31.77 -6.02 -0.99
N LYS A 234 -32.41 -6.60 0.03
CA LYS A 234 -31.78 -7.40 1.08
C LYS A 234 -32.39 -8.79 1.27
N ASN A 235 -33.58 -9.06 0.75
CA ASN A 235 -34.35 -10.27 1.08
C ASN A 235 -34.61 -11.12 -0.15
N PHE A 236 -34.41 -12.43 -0.01
CA PHE A 236 -34.51 -13.43 -1.07
C PHE A 236 -35.38 -14.60 -0.60
N ASN A 237 -36.31 -15.02 -1.45
CA ASN A 237 -37.04 -16.26 -1.29
C ASN A 237 -36.34 -17.35 -2.13
N LEU A 238 -35.86 -18.38 -1.46
CA LEU A 238 -35.24 -19.54 -2.08
C LEU A 238 -36.26 -20.69 -2.11
N THR A 239 -36.63 -21.13 -3.32
CA THR A 239 -37.42 -22.34 -3.54
C THR A 239 -36.46 -23.51 -3.77
N LEU A 240 -36.51 -24.53 -2.90
CA LEU A 240 -35.61 -25.68 -2.96
C LEU A 240 -35.89 -26.54 -4.20
N PRO A 241 -34.86 -27.11 -4.86
CA PRO A 241 -35.04 -28.03 -5.98
C PRO A 241 -35.72 -29.33 -5.55
N ALA A 242 -36.11 -30.14 -6.54
CA ALA A 242 -36.59 -31.50 -6.29
C ALA A 242 -35.49 -32.36 -5.64
N TYR A 243 -35.88 -33.25 -4.74
CA TYR A 243 -34.93 -34.15 -4.07
C TYR A 243 -34.41 -35.20 -5.06
N LYS A 244 -33.09 -35.36 -5.14
CA LYS A 244 -32.46 -36.39 -5.95
C LYS A 244 -32.33 -37.68 -5.15
N THR A 245 -32.96 -38.74 -5.63
CA THR A 245 -32.86 -40.07 -5.01
C THR A 245 -31.59 -40.82 -5.37
N ASN A 246 -30.93 -40.43 -6.48
CA ASN A 246 -29.67 -41.00 -6.94
C ASN A 246 -28.65 -39.87 -7.14
N GLY A 247 -27.44 -40.06 -6.61
CA GLY A 247 -26.28 -39.19 -6.91
C GLY A 247 -25.69 -39.50 -8.29
N THR A 248 -24.80 -38.63 -8.76
CA THR A 248 -23.94 -38.98 -9.90
C THR A 248 -22.87 -40.00 -9.47
N PRO A 249 -22.26 -40.78 -10.38
CA PRO A 249 -21.23 -41.75 -10.00
C PRO A 249 -20.09 -41.07 -9.22
N GLY A 250 -19.90 -41.46 -7.95
CA GLY A 250 -18.89 -40.88 -7.06
C GLY A 250 -19.38 -39.76 -6.13
N GLU A 251 -20.68 -39.41 -6.15
CA GLU A 251 -21.31 -38.40 -5.29
C GLU A 251 -22.35 -39.08 -4.38
N SER A 252 -22.34 -38.75 -3.08
CA SER A 252 -23.35 -39.28 -2.14
C SER A 252 -24.74 -38.66 -2.39
N VAL A 253 -25.80 -39.31 -1.91
CA VAL A 253 -27.16 -38.75 -2.01
C VAL A 253 -27.27 -37.44 -1.21
N GLU A 254 -26.57 -37.34 -0.07
CA GLU A 254 -26.51 -36.10 0.72
C GLU A 254 -25.78 -34.97 -0.04
N GLU A 255 -24.66 -35.30 -0.70
CA GLU A 255 -23.89 -34.34 -1.50
C GLU A 255 -24.70 -33.84 -2.70
N ALA A 256 -25.41 -34.74 -3.39
CA ALA A 256 -26.26 -34.42 -4.53
C ALA A 256 -27.45 -33.49 -4.19
N ASN A 257 -27.80 -33.39 -2.90
CA ASN A 257 -28.87 -32.55 -2.36
C ASN A 257 -28.36 -31.39 -1.49
N THR A 258 -27.04 -31.13 -1.50
CA THR A 258 -26.42 -30.00 -0.80
C THR A 258 -25.90 -28.97 -1.81
N TYR A 259 -26.32 -27.71 -1.66
CA TYR A 259 -25.93 -26.62 -2.56
C TYR A 259 -25.35 -25.46 -1.77
N ASN A 260 -24.24 -24.90 -2.25
CA ASN A 260 -23.65 -23.68 -1.69
C ASN A 260 -23.95 -22.51 -2.62
N ILE A 261 -24.57 -21.46 -2.08
CA ILE A 261 -24.87 -20.22 -2.80
C ILE A 261 -24.06 -19.10 -2.17
N ASN A 262 -23.25 -18.41 -2.98
CA ASN A 262 -22.38 -17.34 -2.49
C ASN A 262 -23.00 -15.97 -2.76
N PHE A 263 -23.15 -15.15 -1.73
CA PHE A 263 -23.72 -13.81 -1.80
C PHE A 263 -22.63 -12.73 -1.62
N VAL A 264 -22.65 -11.71 -2.48
CA VAL A 264 -21.75 -10.55 -2.42
C VAL A 264 -22.58 -9.27 -2.56
N ALA A 265 -22.50 -8.38 -1.58
CA ALA A 265 -23.12 -7.06 -1.63
C ALA A 265 -22.24 -6.06 -2.38
N THR A 266 -22.86 -5.16 -3.14
CA THR A 266 -22.20 -4.05 -3.82
C THR A 266 -22.88 -2.73 -3.47
N ASP A 267 -22.11 -1.71 -3.11
CA ASP A 267 -22.63 -0.36 -2.85
C ASP A 267 -22.74 0.50 -4.13
N LYS A 268 -23.35 1.69 -4.03
CA LYS A 268 -23.47 2.64 -5.15
C LYS A 268 -22.13 3.22 -5.63
N LYS A 269 -21.03 3.02 -4.90
CA LYS A 269 -19.67 3.39 -5.30
C LYS A 269 -18.90 2.22 -5.93
N GLY A 270 -19.53 1.05 -6.07
CA GLY A 270 -18.95 -0.13 -6.69
C GLY A 270 -18.06 -0.96 -5.75
N ASN A 271 -18.02 -0.68 -4.45
CA ASN A 271 -17.27 -1.52 -3.51
C ASN A 271 -18.01 -2.83 -3.27
N LYS A 272 -17.26 -3.91 -3.15
CA LYS A 272 -17.77 -5.27 -2.95
C LYS A 272 -17.47 -5.75 -1.54
N SER A 273 -18.41 -6.49 -0.95
CA SER A 273 -18.24 -7.10 0.36
C SER A 273 -17.37 -8.36 0.31
N ASN A 274 -17.13 -8.94 1.49
CA ASN A 274 -16.83 -10.36 1.60
C ASN A 274 -17.91 -11.23 0.92
N SER A 275 -17.57 -12.47 0.59
CA SER A 275 -18.54 -13.48 0.16
C SER A 275 -19.15 -14.16 1.38
N ALA A 276 -20.48 -14.20 1.47
CA ALA A 276 -21.20 -14.98 2.48
C ALA A 276 -21.86 -16.20 1.83
N THR A 277 -21.58 -17.39 2.34
CA THR A 277 -22.06 -18.65 1.77
C THR A 277 -23.28 -19.15 2.52
N LEU A 278 -24.35 -19.43 1.78
CA LEU A 278 -25.51 -20.16 2.27
C LEU A 278 -25.40 -21.63 1.85
N LYS A 279 -25.45 -22.54 2.83
CA LYS A 279 -25.61 -23.96 2.57
C LYS A 279 -27.09 -24.31 2.52
N VAL A 280 -27.53 -24.97 1.46
CA VAL A 280 -28.91 -25.41 1.24
C VAL A 280 -28.94 -26.91 1.20
N ILE A 281 -29.70 -27.53 2.10
CA ILE A 281 -29.88 -28.98 2.18
C ILE A 281 -31.34 -29.30 1.84
N VAL A 282 -31.55 -30.11 0.81
CA VAL A 282 -32.89 -30.56 0.42
C VAL A 282 -33.20 -31.91 1.05
N THR A 283 -34.35 -32.00 1.71
CA THR A 283 -34.86 -33.26 2.27
C THR A 283 -36.04 -33.78 1.44
N SER A 284 -36.24 -35.10 1.48
CA SER A 284 -37.38 -35.73 0.81
C SER A 284 -38.69 -35.39 1.52
N SER A 285 -39.74 -35.10 0.74
CA SER A 285 -41.12 -34.92 1.22
C SER A 285 -41.66 -36.10 2.05
N GLY A 286 -41.04 -37.29 1.92
CA GLY A 286 -41.43 -38.52 2.61
C GLY A 286 -40.82 -38.73 4.00
N HIS A 287 -39.99 -37.82 4.50
CA HIS A 287 -39.51 -37.83 5.89
C HIS A 287 -40.11 -36.65 6.67
N SER A 288 -41.39 -36.80 7.01
CA SER A 288 -41.94 -36.12 8.19
C SER A 288 -41.35 -36.83 9.41
N ALA A 289 -40.73 -36.08 10.32
CA ALA A 289 -40.26 -36.57 11.61
C ALA A 289 -41.42 -37.16 12.44
#